data_AF-A0A917D6R0-F1
#
_entry.id   AF-A0A917D6R0-F1
#
_cell.length_a   1.000
_cell.length_b   1.000
_cell.length_c   1.000
_cell.angle_alpha   90.00
_cell.angle_beta   90.00
_cell.angle_gamma   90.00
#
_symmetry.space_group_name_H-M   'P 1'
#
loop_
_entity.id
_entity.type
_entity.pdbx_description
1 polymer ?
#
loop_
_entity_poly.entity_id
_entity_poly.type
_entity_poly.pdbx_seq_one_letter_code
_entity_poly.pdbx_strand_id
1 'polypeptide(L)'
;MRITTSAVQPERLVQTEERKRLQLRKEAEGAYKKQAQYFQPAKNAALAELQQLLQGNSVKDKIVQPNEPKVAHLPSEQLVEDEQKPKVSDDTLAILESIRQAALAPKNPTAQDLKVAESAVSQIAQTKIIEQESKELDDTVHVPERFTKDVVRDAQRETIFGRNLEDVMHTRLFNKAIQTYATTYQMVANGYKSFQEPKFSQIA
;
A
#
# COMPACT_ATOMS: atom_id res chain seq x y z
N MET A 1 27.38 -52.98 20.19
CA MET A 1 26.36 -52.58 19.18
C MET A 1 27.05 -51.80 18.08
N ARG A 2 27.00 -52.26 16.83
CA ARG A 2 27.54 -51.54 15.67
C ARG A 2 26.36 -50.98 14.88
N ILE A 3 26.27 -49.66 14.76
CA ILE A 3 25.26 -48.98 13.96
C ILE A 3 25.78 -48.99 12.52
N THR A 4 25.17 -49.77 11.64
CA THR A 4 25.47 -49.77 10.21
C THR A 4 24.76 -48.59 9.58
N THR A 5 25.53 -47.56 9.21
CA THR A 5 25.04 -46.48 8.35
C THR A 5 24.78 -47.05 6.96
N SER A 6 23.51 -47.23 6.62
CA SER A 6 23.05 -47.62 5.29
C SER A 6 23.47 -46.54 4.29
N ALA A 7 24.53 -46.80 3.51
CA ALA A 7 24.90 -45.98 2.36
C ALA A 7 23.73 -45.98 1.36
N VAL A 8 23.04 -44.84 1.24
CA VAL A 8 22.01 -44.64 0.23
C VAL A 8 22.68 -44.74 -1.13
N GLN A 9 22.39 -45.81 -1.86
CA GLN A 9 22.97 -46.07 -3.18
C GLN A 9 22.62 -44.92 -4.14
N PRO A 10 23.59 -44.36 -4.89
CA PRO A 10 23.37 -43.24 -5.79
C PRO A 10 22.33 -43.56 -6.87
N GLU A 11 22.20 -44.82 -7.27
CA GLU A 11 21.18 -45.26 -8.23
C GLU A 11 19.75 -45.04 -7.74
N ARG A 12 19.47 -45.20 -6.44
CA ARG A 12 18.13 -44.92 -5.90
C ARG A 12 17.79 -43.44 -5.96
N LEU A 13 18.77 -42.58 -5.73
CA LEU A 13 18.59 -41.12 -5.83
C LEU A 13 18.28 -40.72 -7.28
N VAL A 14 19.04 -41.25 -8.24
CA VAL A 14 18.79 -41.02 -9.68
C VAL A 14 17.39 -41.49 -10.07
N GLN A 15 16.96 -42.68 -9.66
CA GLN A 15 15.61 -43.17 -9.92
C GLN A 15 14.51 -42.29 -9.32
N THR A 16 14.73 -41.74 -8.11
CA THR A 16 13.76 -40.81 -7.51
C THR A 16 13.71 -39.46 -8.23
N GLU A 17 14.84 -38.98 -8.75
CA GLU A 17 14.91 -37.74 -9.53
C GLU A 17 14.26 -37.90 -10.89
N GLU A 18 14.47 -39.02 -11.57
CA GLU A 18 13.80 -39.35 -12.84
C GLU A 18 12.28 -39.42 -12.69
N ARG A 19 11.79 -40.06 -11.61
CA ARG A 19 10.36 -40.07 -11.28
C ARG A 19 9.80 -38.67 -11.06
N LYS A 20 10.52 -37.80 -10.35
CA LYS A 20 10.12 -36.40 -10.15
C LYS A 20 10.08 -35.64 -11.49
N ARG A 21 11.09 -35.80 -12.35
CA ARG A 21 11.11 -35.17 -13.68
C ARG A 21 9.95 -35.65 -14.55
N LEU A 22 9.61 -36.93 -14.50
CA LEU A 22 8.46 -37.48 -15.20
C LEU A 22 7.13 -36.90 -14.69
N GLN A 23 6.98 -36.71 -13.39
CA GLN A 23 5.79 -36.06 -12.81
C GLN A 23 5.66 -34.61 -13.26
N LEU A 24 6.74 -33.83 -13.18
CA LEU A 24 6.76 -32.43 -13.64
C LEU A 24 6.41 -32.30 -15.12
N ARG A 25 6.92 -33.21 -15.96
CA ARG A 25 6.57 -33.23 -17.39
C ARG A 25 5.08 -33.49 -17.60
N LYS A 26 4.49 -34.44 -16.88
CA LYS A 26 3.05 -34.74 -16.96
C LYS A 26 2.19 -33.57 -16.48
N GLU A 27 2.59 -32.90 -15.41
CA GLU A 27 1.91 -31.71 -14.90
C GLU A 27 1.97 -30.55 -15.88
N ALA A 28 3.15 -30.30 -16.45
CA ALA A 28 3.34 -29.29 -17.48
C ALA A 28 2.49 -29.59 -18.72
N GLU A 29 2.53 -30.82 -19.25
CA GLU A 29 1.68 -31.25 -20.37
C GLU A 29 0.19 -31.09 -20.05
N GLY A 30 -0.24 -31.39 -18.82
CA GLY A 30 -1.60 -31.16 -18.35
C GLY A 30 -1.97 -29.68 -18.31
N ALA A 31 -1.09 -28.81 -17.83
CA ALA A 31 -1.28 -27.36 -17.80
C ALA A 31 -1.38 -26.78 -19.22
N TYR A 32 -0.46 -27.16 -20.11
CA TYR A 32 -0.50 -26.76 -21.51
C TYR A 32 -1.78 -27.22 -22.20
N LYS A 33 -2.23 -28.46 -21.96
CA LYS A 33 -3.48 -28.97 -22.54
C LYS A 33 -4.70 -28.22 -22.02
N LYS A 34 -4.74 -27.86 -20.73
CA LYS A 34 -5.81 -27.01 -20.16
C LYS A 34 -5.78 -25.62 -20.78
N GLN A 35 -4.60 -25.02 -20.92
CA GLN A 35 -4.46 -23.68 -21.48
C GLN A 35 -4.86 -23.64 -22.96
N ALA A 36 -4.44 -24.64 -23.75
CA ALA A 36 -4.80 -24.76 -25.16
C ALA A 36 -6.31 -24.88 -25.39
N GLN A 37 -7.07 -25.46 -24.45
CA GLN A 37 -8.53 -25.53 -24.55
C GLN A 37 -9.19 -24.14 -24.53
N TYR A 38 -8.60 -23.16 -23.83
CA TYR A 38 -9.12 -21.78 -23.84
C TYR A 38 -8.82 -21.04 -25.16
N PHE A 39 -7.89 -21.52 -25.97
CA PHE A 39 -7.61 -20.97 -27.29
C PHE A 39 -8.36 -21.68 -28.41
N GLN A 40 -9.22 -22.66 -28.08
CA GLN A 40 -10.12 -23.25 -29.05
C GLN A 40 -11.31 -22.30 -29.29
N PRO A 41 -11.58 -21.89 -30.52
CA PRO A 41 -12.65 -20.92 -30.83
C PRO A 41 -14.04 -21.45 -30.47
N ALA A 42 -14.22 -22.77 -30.41
CA ALA A 42 -15.46 -23.41 -30.00
C ALA A 42 -15.81 -23.23 -28.51
N LYS A 43 -14.81 -22.99 -27.64
CA LYS A 43 -15.01 -22.86 -26.19
C LYS A 43 -15.07 -21.41 -25.72
N ASN A 44 -14.49 -20.49 -26.48
CA ASN A 44 -14.46 -19.06 -26.15
C ASN A 44 -15.00 -18.23 -27.33
N ALA A 45 -16.29 -17.92 -27.29
CA ALA A 45 -16.94 -17.03 -28.26
C ALA A 45 -16.27 -15.64 -28.33
N ALA A 46 -15.72 -15.17 -27.21
CA ALA A 46 -14.95 -13.93 -27.15
C ALA A 46 -13.74 -13.91 -28.11
N LEU A 47 -13.08 -15.05 -28.37
CA LEU A 47 -11.98 -15.11 -29.33
C LEU A 47 -12.46 -14.99 -30.78
N ALA A 48 -13.65 -15.52 -31.08
CA ALA A 48 -14.27 -15.36 -32.40
C ALA A 48 -14.69 -13.91 -32.64
N GLU A 49 -15.25 -13.25 -31.63
CA GLU A 49 -15.55 -11.82 -31.67
C GLU A 49 -14.27 -10.98 -31.83
N LEU A 50 -13.20 -11.31 -31.10
CA LEU A 50 -11.91 -10.64 -31.21
C LEU A 50 -11.31 -10.81 -32.61
N GLN A 51 -11.37 -12.02 -33.17
CA GLN A 51 -10.94 -12.30 -34.54
C GLN A 51 -11.75 -11.47 -35.54
N GLN A 52 -13.07 -11.39 -35.37
CA GLN A 52 -13.94 -10.58 -36.24
C GLN A 52 -13.64 -9.07 -36.14
N LEU A 53 -13.30 -8.60 -34.94
CA LEU A 53 -12.96 -7.21 -34.65
C LEU A 53 -11.57 -6.84 -35.21
N LEU A 54 -10.58 -7.73 -35.08
CA LEU A 54 -9.26 -7.64 -35.73
C LEU A 54 -9.37 -7.70 -37.26
N GLN A 55 -10.33 -8.44 -37.79
CA GLN A 55 -10.66 -8.49 -39.21
C GLN A 55 -11.41 -7.24 -39.70
N GLY A 56 -11.72 -6.28 -38.80
CA GLY A 56 -12.28 -4.97 -39.15
C GLY A 56 -13.78 -4.97 -39.47
N ASN A 57 -14.51 -6.06 -39.17
CA ASN A 57 -15.92 -6.21 -39.58
C ASN A 57 -16.93 -5.53 -38.64
N SER A 58 -16.51 -4.90 -37.54
CA SER A 58 -17.41 -4.46 -36.45
C SER A 58 -17.55 -2.94 -36.29
N VAL A 59 -17.35 -2.14 -37.35
CA VAL A 59 -17.22 -0.67 -37.23
C VAL A 59 -18.56 0.10 -37.20
N LYS A 60 -19.75 -0.52 -37.34
CA LYS A 60 -20.95 0.30 -37.66
C LYS A 60 -22.01 0.59 -36.59
N ASP A 61 -22.16 -0.17 -35.49
CA ASP A 61 -23.48 -0.11 -34.79
C ASP A 61 -23.51 0.34 -33.31
N LYS A 62 -22.47 0.94 -32.72
CA LYS A 62 -22.55 1.38 -31.30
C LYS A 62 -21.99 2.78 -31.01
N ILE A 63 -22.29 3.76 -31.84
CA ILE A 63 -22.14 5.19 -31.49
C ILE A 63 -23.54 5.77 -31.33
N VAL A 64 -24.06 5.76 -30.10
CA VAL A 64 -25.18 6.62 -29.70
C VAL A 64 -24.71 7.51 -28.55
N GLN A 65 -25.00 8.78 -28.74
CA GLN A 65 -24.52 9.99 -28.10
C GLN A 65 -24.89 10.17 -26.62
N PRO A 66 -24.21 11.11 -25.92
CA PRO A 66 -24.28 11.33 -24.48
C PRO A 66 -25.48 12.20 -24.09
N ASN A 67 -26.11 11.90 -22.95
CA ASN A 67 -27.10 12.77 -22.32
C ASN A 67 -26.69 13.00 -20.85
N GLU A 68 -26.31 14.24 -20.54
CA GLU A 68 -26.35 14.84 -19.19
C GLU A 68 -27.35 16.02 -19.23
N PRO A 69 -27.78 16.67 -18.12
CA PRO A 69 -27.66 16.33 -16.69
C PRO A 69 -29.02 16.47 -15.92
N LYS A 70 -29.12 15.94 -14.70
CA LYS A 70 -30.08 16.44 -13.70
C LYS A 70 -29.35 16.80 -12.41
N VAL A 71 -29.29 18.11 -12.17
CA VAL A 71 -28.78 18.78 -10.98
C VAL A 71 -29.79 18.56 -9.85
N ALA A 72 -29.34 18.02 -8.71
CA ALA A 72 -30.03 18.12 -7.44
C ALA A 72 -29.04 18.61 -6.38
N HIS A 73 -29.40 19.73 -5.76
CA HIS A 73 -28.66 20.42 -4.71
C HIS A 73 -28.70 19.67 -3.36
N LEU A 74 -27.51 19.58 -2.73
CA LEU A 74 -27.14 19.88 -1.32
C LEU A 74 -27.96 19.24 -0.16
N PRO A 75 -27.37 18.99 1.04
CA PRO A 75 -26.27 19.76 1.63
C PRO A 75 -25.10 18.97 2.23
N SER A 76 -24.00 19.71 2.35
CA SER A 76 -22.79 19.42 3.10
C SER A 76 -23.09 19.11 4.57
N GLU A 77 -22.76 17.90 5.01
CA GLU A 77 -22.53 17.63 6.43
C GLU A 77 -21.07 17.95 6.76
N GLN A 78 -20.92 18.99 7.58
CA GLN A 78 -19.71 19.33 8.28
C GLN A 78 -19.37 18.20 9.25
N LEU A 79 -18.38 17.37 8.91
CA LEU A 79 -17.68 16.57 9.90
C LEU A 79 -16.66 17.47 10.59
N VAL A 80 -17.09 18.02 11.71
CA VAL A 80 -16.20 18.55 12.75
C VAL A 80 -15.58 17.33 13.43
N GLU A 81 -14.44 16.87 12.94
CA GLU A 81 -13.55 16.02 13.72
C GLU A 81 -12.66 16.93 14.57
N ASP A 82 -13.20 17.31 15.72
CA ASP A 82 -12.42 17.88 16.82
C ASP A 82 -11.60 16.72 17.43
N GLU A 83 -10.45 16.40 16.83
CA GLU A 83 -9.39 15.66 17.53
C GLU A 83 -8.75 16.59 18.58
N GLN A 84 -9.48 16.83 19.67
CA GLN A 84 -8.93 17.43 20.87
C GLN A 84 -8.11 16.36 21.61
N LYS A 85 -6.89 16.14 21.14
CA LYS A 85 -5.76 15.85 22.04
C LYS A 85 -5.84 16.93 23.14
N PRO A 86 -5.88 16.61 24.44
CA PRO A 86 -6.02 17.63 25.47
C PRO A 86 -4.73 18.44 25.51
N LYS A 87 -4.64 19.46 24.66
CA LYS A 87 -3.76 20.61 24.88
C LYS A 87 -4.36 21.31 26.06
N VAL A 88 -3.88 20.94 27.24
CA VAL A 88 -4.05 21.69 28.47
C VAL A 88 -3.60 23.10 28.11
N SER A 89 -4.55 24.04 27.97
CA SER A 89 -4.20 25.40 27.61
C SER A 89 -3.52 26.07 28.80
N ASP A 90 -2.56 26.97 28.56
CA ASP A 90 -1.90 27.74 29.62
C ASP A 90 -2.93 28.42 30.56
N ASP A 91 -4.11 28.76 30.02
CA ASP A 91 -5.25 29.26 30.76
C ASP A 91 -5.75 28.30 31.85
N THR A 92 -5.79 26.99 31.59
CA THR A 92 -6.20 25.98 32.58
C THR A 92 -5.18 25.83 33.70
N LEU A 93 -3.87 25.94 33.40
CA LEU A 93 -2.83 25.96 34.41
C LEU A 93 -2.93 27.22 35.29
N ALA A 94 -3.16 28.38 34.68
CA ALA A 94 -3.39 29.63 35.41
C ALA A 94 -4.62 29.56 36.32
N ILE A 95 -5.70 28.92 35.86
CA ILE A 95 -6.91 28.70 36.66
C ILE A 95 -6.61 27.76 37.85
N LEU A 96 -5.93 26.63 37.63
CA LEU A 96 -5.58 25.70 38.71
C LEU A 96 -4.64 26.33 39.75
N GLU A 97 -3.70 27.17 39.32
CA GLU A 97 -2.85 27.96 40.22
C GLU A 97 -3.66 29.00 41.01
N SER A 98 -4.63 29.66 40.39
CA SER A 98 -5.52 30.62 41.06
C SER A 98 -6.39 29.94 42.12
N ILE A 99 -6.93 28.75 41.82
CA ILE A 99 -7.72 27.94 42.76
C ILE A 99 -6.87 27.53 43.95
N ARG A 100 -5.61 27.11 43.71
CA ARG A 100 -4.67 26.78 44.78
C ARG A 100 -4.40 27.98 45.68
N GLN A 101 -4.16 29.16 45.10
CA GLN A 101 -3.88 30.39 45.84
C GLN A 101 -5.11 30.86 46.63
N ALA A 102 -6.31 30.80 46.05
CA ALA A 102 -7.56 31.18 46.71
C ALA A 102 -7.87 30.27 47.90
N ALA A 103 -7.64 28.96 47.77
CA ALA A 103 -7.85 27.99 48.85
C ALA A 103 -6.85 28.15 50.02
N LEU A 104 -5.67 28.71 49.76
CA LEU A 104 -4.62 28.95 50.77
C LEU A 104 -4.59 30.39 51.31
N ALA A 105 -5.34 31.31 50.71
CA ALA A 105 -5.43 32.71 51.13
C ALA A 105 -6.06 32.97 52.52
N PRO A 106 -7.07 32.21 53.00
CA PRO A 106 -7.68 32.51 54.30
C PRO A 106 -6.74 32.18 55.46
N LYS A 107 -6.74 33.04 56.48
CA LYS A 107 -5.86 32.94 57.67
C LYS A 107 -6.05 31.63 58.46
N ASN A 108 -7.20 30.97 58.32
CA ASN A 108 -7.52 29.64 58.83
C ASN A 108 -8.19 28.81 57.71
N PRO A 109 -7.43 28.03 56.92
CA PRO A 109 -8.01 27.25 55.83
C PRO A 109 -8.89 26.11 56.36
N THR A 110 -10.02 25.87 55.70
CA THR A 110 -10.95 24.79 56.04
C THR A 110 -10.38 23.44 55.55
N ALA A 111 -10.76 22.34 56.19
CA ALA A 111 -10.36 20.99 55.74
C ALA A 111 -10.81 20.67 54.29
N GLN A 112 -11.85 21.35 53.79
CA GLN A 112 -12.27 21.27 52.39
C GLN A 112 -11.33 22.05 51.46
N ASP A 113 -10.88 23.24 51.87
CA ASP A 113 -9.97 24.10 51.09
C ASP A 113 -8.61 23.41 50.88
N LEU A 114 -8.12 22.70 51.91
CA LEU A 114 -6.90 21.90 51.81
C LEU A 114 -7.01 20.79 50.77
N LYS A 115 -8.14 20.07 50.74
CA LYS A 115 -8.39 19.02 49.73
C LYS A 115 -8.48 19.58 48.31
N VAL A 116 -9.11 20.75 48.15
CA VAL A 116 -9.19 21.43 46.86
C VAL A 116 -7.80 21.87 46.39
N ALA A 117 -6.98 22.41 47.29
CA ALA A 117 -5.60 22.79 46.99
C ALA A 117 -4.73 21.59 46.60
N GLU A 118 -4.81 20.47 47.34
CA GLU A 118 -4.10 19.22 47.03
C GLU A 118 -4.51 18.62 45.69
N SER A 119 -5.81 18.66 45.38
CA SER A 119 -6.35 18.23 44.09
C SER A 119 -5.80 19.07 42.94
N ALA A 120 -5.82 20.40 43.09
CA ALA A 120 -5.26 21.33 42.09
C ALA A 120 -3.75 21.09 41.87
N VAL A 121 -2.99 20.86 42.94
CA VAL A 121 -1.55 20.54 42.86
C VAL A 121 -1.32 19.24 42.09
N SER A 122 -2.12 18.21 42.36
CA SER A 122 -2.00 16.91 41.69
C SER A 122 -2.30 17.02 40.19
N GLN A 123 -3.30 17.82 39.81
CA GLN A 123 -3.64 18.08 38.41
C GLN A 123 -2.55 18.90 37.69
N ILE A 124 -1.96 19.91 38.34
CA ILE A 124 -0.83 20.66 37.79
C ILE A 124 0.39 19.76 37.55
N ALA A 125 0.65 18.79 38.44
CA ALA A 125 1.75 17.86 38.26
C ALA A 125 1.54 16.91 37.06
N GLN A 126 0.33 16.35 36.93
CA GLN A 126 -0.02 15.46 35.82
C GLN A 126 0.07 16.17 34.46
N THR A 127 -0.43 17.40 34.38
CA THR A 127 -0.42 18.21 33.13
C THR A 127 1.01 18.57 32.70
N LYS A 128 1.89 18.92 33.64
CA LYS A 128 3.31 19.18 33.36
C LYS A 128 4.05 17.94 32.86
N ILE A 129 3.75 16.76 33.40
CA ILE A 129 4.32 15.49 32.93
C ILE A 129 3.88 15.21 31.49
N ILE A 130 2.59 15.38 31.18
CA ILE A 130 2.05 15.18 29.83
C ILE A 130 2.69 16.14 28.82
N GLU A 131 2.92 17.40 29.20
CA GLU A 131 3.63 18.37 28.35
C GLU A 131 5.10 18.02 28.12
N GLN A 132 5.79 17.47 29.12
CA GLN A 132 7.18 17.04 29.01
C GLN A 132 7.30 15.78 28.13
N GLU A 133 6.45 14.77 28.33
CA GLU A 133 6.40 13.58 27.48
C GLU A 133 6.03 13.92 26.03
N SER A 134 5.21 14.95 25.81
CA SER A 134 4.86 15.44 24.47
C SER A 134 6.02 16.13 23.74
N LYS A 135 7.03 16.62 24.47
CA LYS A 135 8.19 17.35 23.92
C LYS A 135 9.40 16.45 23.67
N GLU A 136 9.43 15.23 24.24
CA GLU A 136 10.55 14.27 24.11
C GLU A 136 10.40 13.29 22.93
N LEU A 137 9.26 13.27 22.24
CA LEU A 137 9.14 12.54 20.98
C LEU A 137 9.76 13.39 19.86
N ASP A 138 11.02 13.09 19.58
CA ASP A 138 11.80 13.65 18.48
C ASP A 138 11.06 13.39 17.15
N ASP A 139 10.36 14.39 16.63
CA ASP A 139 9.53 14.36 15.40
C ASP A 139 10.35 14.16 14.11
N THR A 140 11.62 13.76 14.21
CA THR A 140 12.51 13.53 13.08
C THR A 140 12.27 12.14 12.46
N VAL A 141 11.02 11.81 12.16
CA VAL A 141 10.71 10.68 11.29
C VAL A 141 11.13 11.09 9.87
N HIS A 142 12.20 10.47 9.36
CA HIS A 142 12.62 10.67 7.97
C HIS A 142 11.56 10.08 7.03
N VAL A 143 10.59 10.92 6.63
CA VAL A 143 9.56 10.56 5.68
C VAL A 143 10.16 10.58 4.27
N PRO A 144 10.20 9.44 3.56
CA PRO A 144 10.72 9.40 2.20
C PRO A 144 9.94 10.35 1.28
N GLU A 145 10.63 11.00 0.32
CA GLU A 145 10.04 12.02 -0.57
C GLU A 145 8.76 11.60 -1.30
N ARG A 146 8.57 10.29 -1.52
CA ARG A 146 7.35 9.76 -2.14
C ARG A 146 6.08 10.03 -1.32
N PHE A 147 6.22 10.33 -0.03
CA PHE A 147 5.13 10.61 0.89
C PHE A 147 5.03 12.09 1.27
N THR A 148 6.05 12.91 0.98
CA THR A 148 6.00 14.37 1.19
C THR A 148 5.51 15.12 -0.05
N LYS A 149 5.56 14.49 -1.22
CA LYS A 149 4.96 15.03 -2.44
C LYS A 149 3.45 14.92 -2.31
N ASP A 150 2.80 16.05 -2.08
CA ASP A 150 1.36 16.19 -2.26
C ASP A 150 1.02 15.75 -3.68
N VAL A 151 0.50 14.52 -3.81
CA VAL A 151 -0.11 14.08 -5.04
C VAL A 151 -1.35 14.94 -5.18
N VAL A 152 -1.28 15.98 -6.01
CA VAL A 152 -2.46 16.77 -6.39
C VAL A 152 -3.44 15.79 -7.01
N ARG A 153 -4.41 15.37 -6.20
CA ARG A 153 -5.48 14.49 -6.64
C ARG A 153 -6.46 15.38 -7.39
N ASP A 154 -6.28 15.43 -8.70
CA ASP A 154 -7.26 16.04 -9.59
C ASP A 154 -8.61 15.38 -9.36
N ALA A 155 -9.54 16.10 -8.75
CA ALA A 155 -10.90 15.61 -8.50
C ALA A 155 -11.66 15.30 -9.80
N GLN A 156 -11.25 15.93 -10.91
CA GLN A 156 -11.81 15.72 -12.25
C GLN A 156 -11.10 14.63 -13.05
N ARG A 157 -9.93 14.15 -12.61
CA ARG A 157 -9.20 13.09 -13.30
C ARG A 157 -9.83 11.77 -12.91
N GLU A 158 -10.28 10.99 -13.91
CA GLU A 158 -10.83 9.66 -13.67
C GLU A 158 -9.90 8.87 -12.76
N THR A 159 -10.41 8.57 -11.57
CA THR A 159 -9.72 7.74 -10.58
C THR A 159 -9.63 6.31 -11.12
N ILE A 160 -8.75 5.50 -10.53
CA ILE A 160 -8.62 4.08 -10.87
C ILE A 160 -9.95 3.30 -10.78
N PHE A 161 -10.93 3.84 -10.06
CA PHE A 161 -12.25 3.27 -9.87
C PHE A 161 -13.31 3.71 -10.90
N GLY A 162 -12.96 4.65 -11.80
CA GLY A 162 -13.84 5.15 -12.87
C GLY A 162 -13.33 4.88 -14.29
N ARG A 163 -12.09 4.43 -14.47
CA ARG A 163 -11.56 4.06 -15.79
C ARG A 163 -12.02 2.67 -16.19
N ASN A 164 -12.19 2.44 -17.49
CA ASN A 164 -12.34 1.08 -18.01
C ASN A 164 -11.11 0.27 -17.59
N LEU A 165 -11.33 -0.82 -16.86
CA LEU A 165 -10.27 -1.73 -16.40
C LEU A 165 -9.40 -2.20 -17.60
N GLU A 166 -10.03 -2.43 -18.74
CA GLU A 166 -9.39 -2.79 -20.01
C GLU A 166 -8.30 -1.77 -20.40
N ASP A 167 -8.62 -0.48 -20.42
CA ASP A 167 -7.69 0.60 -20.81
C ASP A 167 -6.52 0.72 -19.82
N VAL A 168 -6.79 0.54 -18.53
CA VAL A 168 -5.75 0.51 -17.49
C VAL A 168 -4.83 -0.69 -17.67
N MET A 169 -5.37 -1.85 -18.01
CA MET A 169 -4.57 -3.05 -18.29
C MET A 169 -3.75 -2.88 -19.57
N HIS A 170 -4.33 -2.31 -20.63
CA HIS A 170 -3.63 -2.00 -21.87
C HIS A 170 -2.46 -1.05 -21.65
N THR A 171 -2.69 0.08 -20.99
CA THR A 171 -1.62 1.05 -20.69
C THR A 171 -0.52 0.43 -19.83
N ARG A 172 -0.87 -0.40 -18.85
CA ARG A 172 0.11 -1.12 -18.03
C ARG A 172 0.94 -2.11 -18.84
N LEU A 173 0.30 -2.91 -19.69
CA LEU A 173 0.99 -3.87 -20.56
C LEU A 173 1.88 -3.16 -21.56
N PHE A 174 1.40 -2.07 -22.15
CA PHE A 174 2.15 -1.25 -23.09
C PHE A 174 3.40 -0.64 -22.44
N ASN A 175 3.27 -0.04 -21.26
CA ASN A 175 4.40 0.51 -20.51
C ASN A 175 5.41 -0.58 -20.15
N LYS A 176 4.94 -1.76 -19.74
CA LYS A 176 5.80 -2.92 -19.48
C LYS A 176 6.53 -3.37 -20.74
N ALA A 177 5.85 -3.43 -21.89
CA ALA A 177 6.44 -3.79 -23.16
C ALA A 177 7.54 -2.79 -23.58
N ILE A 178 7.28 -1.49 -23.46
CA ILE A 178 8.28 -0.43 -23.72
C ILE A 178 9.50 -0.63 -22.83
N GLN A 179 9.30 -0.84 -21.53
CA GLN A 179 10.41 -1.05 -20.60
C GLN A 179 11.24 -2.28 -20.99
N THR A 180 10.59 -3.41 -21.27
CA THR A 180 11.29 -4.63 -21.69
C THR A 180 12.00 -4.47 -23.03
N TYR A 181 11.41 -3.73 -23.97
CA TYR A 181 12.04 -3.44 -25.25
C TYR A 181 13.26 -2.54 -25.05
N ALA A 182 13.15 -1.48 -24.26
CA ALA A 182 14.24 -0.58 -23.97
C ALA A 182 15.41 -1.30 -23.28
N THR A 183 15.12 -2.16 -22.31
CA THR A 183 16.17 -2.94 -21.62
C THR A 183 16.80 -3.97 -22.54
N THR A 184 16.01 -4.70 -23.33
CA THR A 184 16.56 -5.67 -24.30
C THR A 184 17.37 -4.99 -25.40
N TYR A 185 16.92 -3.84 -25.90
CA TYR A 185 17.67 -3.00 -26.83
C TYR A 185 19.03 -2.58 -26.25
N GLN A 186 19.05 -2.10 -25.00
CA GLN A 186 20.29 -1.75 -24.31
C GLN A 186 21.21 -2.96 -24.10
N MET A 187 20.64 -4.12 -23.74
CA MET A 187 21.42 -5.36 -23.63
C MET A 187 22.03 -5.76 -24.97
N VAL A 188 21.27 -5.72 -26.07
CA VAL A 188 21.77 -6.03 -27.42
C VAL A 188 22.87 -5.07 -27.83
N ALA A 189 22.68 -3.76 -27.62
CA ALA A 189 23.69 -2.75 -27.91
C ALA A 189 24.99 -2.97 -27.12
N ASN A 190 24.89 -3.45 -25.89
CA ASN A 190 26.02 -3.79 -25.02
C ASN A 190 26.55 -5.23 -25.25
N GLY A 191 26.03 -5.96 -26.24
CA GLY A 191 26.46 -7.33 -26.57
C GLY A 191 26.09 -8.37 -25.51
N TYR A 192 24.93 -8.23 -24.87
CA TYR A 192 24.43 -9.04 -23.75
C TYR A 192 25.34 -9.09 -22.52
N LYS A 193 26.28 -8.16 -22.42
CA LYS A 193 27.05 -7.98 -21.19
C LYS A 193 26.06 -7.45 -20.15
N SER A 194 25.88 -8.21 -19.07
CA SER A 194 25.20 -7.72 -17.87
C SER A 194 25.82 -6.37 -17.53
N PHE A 195 24.94 -5.37 -17.38
CA PHE A 195 25.30 -4.03 -16.93
C PHE A 195 26.39 -4.17 -15.87
N GLN A 196 27.57 -3.57 -16.11
CA GLN A 196 28.78 -3.67 -15.29
C GLN A 196 28.44 -4.15 -13.89
N GLU A 197 28.84 -5.39 -13.56
CA GLU A 197 28.49 -5.94 -12.26
C GLU A 197 28.88 -4.91 -11.18
N PRO A 198 27.98 -4.64 -10.22
CA PRO A 198 28.22 -3.60 -9.25
C PRO A 198 29.57 -3.85 -8.57
N LYS A 199 30.38 -2.79 -8.39
CA LYS A 199 31.80 -2.91 -7.97
C LYS A 199 32.03 -3.77 -6.72
N PHE A 200 31.01 -4.03 -5.90
CA PHE A 200 31.08 -4.93 -4.75
C PHE A 200 31.18 -6.43 -5.12
N SER A 201 30.74 -6.85 -6.32
CA SER A 201 30.95 -8.23 -6.80
C SER A 201 32.31 -8.41 -7.48
N GLN A 202 32.98 -7.30 -7.81
CA GLN A 202 34.35 -7.28 -8.33
C GLN A 202 35.35 -7.28 -7.16
N ILE A 203 35.35 -8.33 -6.34
CA ILE A 203 36.39 -8.55 -5.33
C ILE A 203 37.39 -9.54 -5.94
N ALA A 204 38.65 -9.10 -6.02
CA ALA A 204 39.80 -9.84 -6.52
C ALA A 204 40.30 -10.89 -5.51
#